data_AF-A0A5C6GPL9-F1
#
_entry.id   AF-A0A5C6GPL9-F1
#
_cell.length_a   1.000
_cell.length_b   1.000
_cell.length_c   1.000
_cell.angle_alpha   90.00
_cell.angle_beta   90.00
_cell.angle_gamma   90.00
#
_symmetry.space_group_name_H-M   'P 1'
#
loop_
_entity.id
_entity.type
_entity.pdbx_description
1 polymer ?
#
loop_
_entity_poly.entity_id
_entity_poly.type
_entity_poly.pdbx_seq_one_letter_code
_entity_poly.pdbx_strand_id
1 'polypeptide(L)'
;MGGNTSKVTAQDKAILDMKNQRDRLHQYQRRITVLTDKETDIAKQMLAKGDKKRALLALRRKKYQESLLAKTDAQLEQLEKLTSNVEFALIQKDVVFGLQQGTKVLKEIHAEMGGLESVEKLMGETADAIAYQQEVSDMLGGQISNQDEEEVEDELAALQAELFREAQELPSVPNAQVPQSERRRKEAARDARQALAA
;
A
#
# COMPACT_ATOMS: atom_id res chain seq x y z
N MET A 1 14.04 34.08 30.51
CA MET A 1 15.19 33.23 30.15
C MET A 1 14.87 31.79 30.55
N GLY A 2 14.27 31.01 29.65
CA GLY A 2 13.96 29.61 29.89
C GLY A 2 15.06 28.75 29.28
N GLY A 3 15.85 28.09 30.12
CA GLY A 3 16.93 27.22 29.67
C GLY A 3 16.38 26.01 28.94
N ASN A 4 16.45 26.04 27.60
CA ASN A 4 16.34 24.84 26.77
C ASN A 4 17.59 23.97 27.03
N THR A 5 17.60 23.25 28.14
CA THR A 5 18.46 22.08 28.26
C THR A 5 17.91 21.07 27.26
N SER A 6 18.58 20.91 26.13
CA SER A 6 18.39 19.79 25.21
C SER A 6 18.49 18.48 26.00
N LYS A 7 17.36 17.98 26.51
CA LYS A 7 17.31 16.79 27.36
C LYS A 7 17.49 15.58 26.46
N VAL A 8 18.75 15.23 26.21
CA VAL A 8 19.14 13.96 25.60
C VAL A 8 18.38 12.85 26.33
N THR A 9 17.46 12.20 25.61
CA THR A 9 16.62 11.16 26.18
C THR A 9 17.41 9.86 26.35
N ALA A 10 16.90 8.93 27.16
CA ALA A 10 17.49 7.59 27.25
C ALA A 10 17.51 6.88 25.88
N GLN A 11 16.55 7.21 25.01
CA GLN A 11 16.46 6.73 23.62
C GLN A 11 17.61 7.27 22.78
N ASP A 12 17.89 8.57 22.86
CA ASP A 12 19.01 9.19 22.13
C ASP A 12 20.37 8.61 22.55
N LYS A 13 20.54 8.31 23.85
CA LYS A 13 21.75 7.63 24.35
C LYS A 13 21.89 6.23 23.78
N ALA A 14 20.80 5.45 23.76
CA ALA A 14 20.82 4.11 23.19
C ALA A 14 21.12 4.11 21.68
N ILE A 15 20.57 5.06 20.93
CA ILE A 15 20.86 5.24 19.49
C ILE A 15 22.33 5.62 19.28
N LEU A 16 22.85 6.53 20.11
CA LEU A 16 24.26 6.92 20.07
C LEU A 16 25.17 5.71 20.37
N ASP A 17 24.85 4.91 21.37
CA ASP A 17 25.62 3.72 21.72
C ASP A 17 25.63 2.68 20.60
N MET A 18 24.49 2.46 19.92
CA MET A 18 24.43 1.61 18.73
C MET A 18 25.28 2.14 17.58
N LYS A 19 25.25 3.46 17.33
CA LYS A 19 26.07 4.11 16.29
C LYS A 19 27.57 4.01 16.63
N ASN A 20 27.94 4.22 17.89
CA ASN A 20 29.30 4.02 18.38
C ASN A 20 29.76 2.56 18.23
N GLN A 21 28.89 1.60 18.51
CA GLN A 21 29.16 0.17 18.33
C GLN A 21 29.46 -0.16 16.86
N ARG A 22 28.63 0.35 15.94
CA ARG A 22 28.82 0.20 14.48
C ARG A 22 30.17 0.77 14.05
N ASP A 23 30.51 1.97 14.49
CA ASP A 23 31.77 2.62 14.11
C ASP A 23 33.00 1.86 14.65
N ARG A 24 32.90 1.30 15.86
CA ARG A 24 33.93 0.40 16.41
C ARG A 24 34.08 -0.89 15.59
N LEU A 25 32.98 -1.48 15.13
CA LEU A 25 33.04 -2.66 14.26
C LEU A 25 33.68 -2.33 12.91
N HIS A 26 33.39 -1.18 12.30
CA HIS A 26 34.09 -0.74 11.09
C HIS A 26 35.60 -0.53 11.32
N GLN A 27 36.00 0.04 12.45
CA GLN A 27 37.42 0.16 12.79
C GLN A 27 38.08 -1.21 12.95
N TYR A 28 37.39 -2.16 13.59
CA TYR A 28 37.85 -3.53 13.75
C TYR A 28 37.97 -4.26 12.41
N GLN A 29 36.99 -4.10 11.52
CA GLN A 29 36.98 -4.64 10.16
C GLN A 29 38.22 -4.15 9.39
N ARG A 30 38.47 -2.83 9.35
CA ARG A 30 39.67 -2.25 8.71
C ARG A 30 40.96 -2.83 9.28
N ARG A 31 41.02 -3.02 10.61
CA ARG A 31 42.20 -3.58 11.28
C ARG A 31 42.45 -5.03 10.88
N ILE A 32 41.41 -5.86 10.80
CA ILE A 32 41.53 -7.26 10.35
C ILE A 32 41.91 -7.32 8.87
N THR A 33 41.34 -6.46 8.01
CA THR A 33 41.72 -6.42 6.58
C THR A 33 43.21 -6.20 6.42
N VAL A 34 43.78 -5.19 7.09
CA VAL A 34 45.23 -4.92 7.05
C VAL A 34 46.06 -6.09 7.60
N LEU A 35 45.57 -6.79 8.63
CA LEU A 35 46.22 -7.99 9.17
C LEU A 35 46.20 -9.14 8.17
N THR A 36 45.06 -9.37 7.51
CA THR A 36 44.86 -10.39 6.48
C THR A 36 45.81 -10.17 5.31
N ASP A 37 45.93 -8.93 4.84
CA ASP A 37 46.85 -8.55 3.77
C ASP A 37 48.31 -8.85 4.15
N LYS A 38 48.72 -8.46 5.37
CA LYS A 38 50.06 -8.80 5.89
C LYS A 38 50.31 -10.31 5.95
N GLU A 39 49.32 -11.09 6.37
CA GLU A 39 49.43 -12.54 6.40
C GLU A 39 49.52 -13.16 5.00
N THR A 40 48.84 -12.57 4.00
CA THR A 40 49.02 -13.00 2.60
C THR A 40 50.43 -12.75 2.11
N ASP A 41 51.02 -11.60 2.44
CA ASP A 41 52.37 -11.27 2.01
C ASP A 41 53.43 -12.13 2.72
N ILE A 42 53.25 -12.39 4.02
CA ILE A 42 54.09 -13.36 4.75
C ILE A 42 53.97 -14.76 4.13
N ALA A 43 52.77 -15.19 3.77
CA ALA A 43 52.58 -16.49 3.11
C ALA A 43 53.32 -16.54 1.76
N LYS A 44 53.23 -15.49 0.93
CA LYS A 44 53.96 -15.39 -0.34
C LYS A 44 55.48 -15.44 -0.13
N GLN A 45 56.01 -14.69 0.85
CA GLN A 45 57.43 -14.68 1.16
C GLN A 45 57.95 -16.04 1.65
N MET A 46 57.18 -16.74 2.48
CA MET A 46 57.56 -18.07 2.98
C MET A 46 57.50 -19.13 1.87
N LEU A 47 56.57 -19.02 0.92
CA LEU A 47 56.53 -19.87 -0.27
C LEU A 47 57.74 -19.63 -1.18
N ALA A 48 58.14 -18.37 -1.39
CA ALA A 48 59.33 -18.03 -2.17
C ALA A 48 60.63 -18.59 -1.55
N LYS A 49 60.67 -18.72 -0.22
CA LYS A 49 61.79 -19.32 0.53
C LYS A 49 61.74 -20.86 0.59
N GLY A 50 60.70 -21.50 0.03
CA GLY A 50 60.51 -22.96 0.06
C GLY A 50 59.95 -23.52 1.38
N ASP A 51 59.64 -22.66 2.36
CA ASP A 51 59.21 -23.05 3.71
C ASP A 51 57.70 -23.34 3.77
N LYS A 52 57.29 -24.49 3.21
CA LYS A 52 55.87 -24.91 3.13
C LYS A 52 55.15 -24.98 4.49
N LYS A 53 55.83 -25.44 5.55
CA LYS A 53 55.21 -25.57 6.89
C LYS A 53 54.79 -24.21 7.47
N ARG A 54 55.63 -23.18 7.29
CA ARG A 54 55.34 -21.82 7.77
C ARG A 54 54.30 -21.12 6.90
N ALA A 55 54.34 -21.34 5.58
CA ALA A 55 53.30 -20.85 4.68
C ALA A 55 51.91 -21.42 5.02
N LEU A 56 51.80 -22.71 5.33
CA LEU A 56 50.54 -23.33 5.76
C LEU A 56 50.01 -22.74 7.07
N LEU A 57 50.89 -22.43 8.04
CA LEU A 57 50.48 -21.80 9.29
C LEU A 57 49.93 -20.38 9.05
N ALA A 58 50.59 -19.59 8.20
CA ALA A 58 50.12 -18.25 7.82
C ALA A 58 48.75 -18.32 7.12
N LEU A 59 48.56 -19.26 6.20
CA LEU A 59 47.26 -19.46 5.53
C LEU A 59 46.15 -19.88 6.50
N ARG A 60 46.44 -20.69 7.53
CA ARG A 60 45.46 -21.04 8.56
C ARG A 60 45.05 -19.84 9.40
N ARG A 61 46.00 -18.98 9.76
CA ARG A 61 45.70 -17.72 10.48
C ARG A 61 44.86 -16.78 9.62
N LYS A 62 45.19 -16.67 8.32
CA LYS A 62 44.43 -15.88 7.35
C LYS A 62 42.98 -16.35 7.31
N LYS A 63 42.76 -17.66 7.14
CA LYS A 63 41.41 -18.24 7.08
C LYS A 63 40.61 -18.00 8.37
N TYR A 64 41.27 -18.03 9.53
CA TYR A 64 40.63 -17.70 10.80
C TYR A 64 40.22 -16.23 10.86
N GLN A 65 41.07 -15.31 10.41
CA GLN A 65 40.77 -13.87 10.34
C GLN A 65 39.65 -13.57 9.34
N GLU A 66 39.64 -14.22 8.19
CA GLU A 66 38.52 -14.12 7.22
C GLU A 66 37.20 -14.60 7.84
N SER A 67 37.22 -15.68 8.64
CA SER A 67 36.02 -16.13 9.35
C SER A 67 35.54 -15.14 10.42
N LEU A 68 36.47 -14.45 11.09
CA LEU A 68 36.15 -13.39 12.04
C LEU A 68 35.60 -12.16 11.33
N LEU A 69 36.14 -11.81 10.16
CA LEU A 69 35.66 -10.72 9.33
C LEU A 69 34.22 -10.99 8.88
N ALA A 70 33.94 -12.19 8.36
CA ALA A 70 32.58 -12.57 7.96
C ALA A 70 31.57 -12.50 9.12
N LYS A 71 31.98 -12.93 10.34
CA LYS A 71 31.14 -12.77 11.54
C LYS A 71 30.90 -11.31 11.90
N THR A 72 31.93 -10.47 11.75
CA THR A 72 31.86 -9.03 12.02
C THR A 72 30.91 -8.35 11.03
N ASP A 73 30.98 -8.70 9.74
CA ASP A 73 30.09 -8.17 8.71
C ASP A 73 28.63 -8.54 8.98
N ALA A 74 28.36 -9.78 9.39
CA ALA A 74 27.02 -10.21 9.77
C ALA A 74 26.48 -9.44 11.00
N GLN A 75 27.35 -9.19 12.00
CA GLN A 75 26.98 -8.38 13.17
C GLN A 75 26.72 -6.91 12.79
N LEU A 76 27.47 -6.38 11.82
CA LEU A 76 27.32 -5.02 11.34
C LEU A 76 26.00 -4.85 10.59
N GLU A 77 25.67 -5.79 9.70
CA GLU A 77 24.37 -5.84 9.03
C GLU A 77 23.20 -5.90 10.04
N GLN A 78 23.35 -6.72 11.08
CA GLN A 78 22.35 -6.80 12.15
C GLN A 78 22.19 -5.47 12.90
N LEU A 79 23.28 -4.75 13.19
CA LEU A 79 23.23 -3.44 13.83
C LEU A 79 22.60 -2.36 12.94
N GLU A 80 22.88 -2.39 11.63
CA GLU A 80 22.25 -1.47 10.66
C GLU A 80 20.74 -1.71 10.58
N LYS A 81 20.32 -2.97 10.49
CA LYS A 81 18.90 -3.36 10.55
C LYS A 81 18.24 -2.89 11.85
N LEU A 82 18.88 -3.11 12.99
CA LEU A 82 18.36 -2.67 14.28
C LEU A 82 18.23 -1.15 14.36
N THR A 83 19.24 -0.41 13.88
CA THR A 83 19.23 1.05 13.87
C THR A 83 18.09 1.58 13.00
N SER A 84 17.93 1.04 11.79
CA SER A 84 16.82 1.40 10.88
C SER A 84 15.45 1.10 11.50
N ASN A 85 15.29 -0.06 12.15
CA ASN A 85 14.06 -0.42 12.84
C ASN A 85 13.72 0.55 13.98
N VAL A 86 14.74 1.00 14.74
CA VAL A 86 14.53 1.97 15.83
C VAL A 86 14.16 3.34 15.27
N GLU A 87 14.83 3.80 14.22
CA GLU A 87 14.50 5.06 13.55
C GLU A 87 13.07 5.03 12.98
N PHE A 88 12.66 3.91 12.39
CA PHE A 88 11.29 3.72 11.94
C PHE A 88 10.28 3.69 13.09
N ALA A 89 10.59 3.02 14.20
CA ALA A 89 9.72 3.00 15.38
C ALA A 89 9.54 4.41 15.99
N LEU A 90 10.56 5.27 15.93
CA LEU A 90 10.42 6.68 16.34
C LEU A 90 9.44 7.43 15.43
N ILE A 91 9.54 7.26 14.12
CA ILE A 91 8.58 7.86 13.17
C ILE A 91 7.16 7.33 13.43
N GLN A 92 7.01 6.02 13.65
CA GLN A 92 5.72 5.42 13.96
C GLN A 92 5.10 6.00 15.23
N LYS A 93 5.89 6.23 16.28
CA LYS A 93 5.42 6.90 17.50
C LYS A 93 4.84 8.28 17.19
N ASP A 94 5.53 9.08 16.36
CA ASP A 94 5.08 10.42 16.00
C ASP A 94 3.80 10.39 15.15
N VAL A 95 3.69 9.43 14.22
CA VAL A 95 2.46 9.20 13.43
C VAL A 95 1.29 8.83 14.36
N VAL A 96 1.49 7.92 15.30
CA VAL A 96 0.45 7.54 16.28
C VAL A 96 0.04 8.73 17.12
N PHE A 97 1.00 9.56 17.56
CA PHE A 97 0.69 10.77 18.31
C PHE A 97 -0.11 11.79 17.47
N GLY A 98 0.21 11.93 16.18
CA GLY A 98 -0.56 12.74 15.23
C GLY A 98 -2.00 12.22 15.05
N LEU A 99 -2.17 10.91 14.87
CA LEU A 99 -3.50 10.28 14.77
C LEU A 99 -4.31 10.46 16.06
N GLN A 100 -3.70 10.35 17.23
CA GLN A 100 -4.36 10.59 18.51
C GLN A 100 -4.84 12.04 18.64
N GLN A 101 -4.01 13.02 18.23
CA GLN A 101 -4.41 14.42 18.22
C GLN A 101 -5.53 14.68 17.21
N GLY A 102 -5.40 14.16 15.98
CA GLY A 102 -6.46 14.28 14.97
C GLY A 102 -7.78 13.66 15.44
N THR A 103 -7.73 12.52 16.12
CA THR A 103 -8.91 11.89 16.72
C THR A 103 -9.53 12.76 17.82
N LYS A 104 -8.71 13.43 18.65
CA LYS A 104 -9.23 14.37 19.67
C LYS A 104 -9.92 15.56 19.02
N VAL A 105 -9.29 16.19 18.04
CA VAL A 105 -9.88 17.31 17.29
C VAL A 105 -11.17 16.90 16.60
N LEU A 106 -11.20 15.72 15.96
CA LEU A 106 -12.44 15.19 15.37
C LEU A 106 -13.53 14.99 16.42
N LYS A 107 -13.20 14.48 17.61
CA LYS A 107 -14.18 14.34 18.71
C LYS A 107 -14.71 15.68 19.19
N GLU A 108 -13.85 16.70 19.27
CA GLU A 108 -14.25 18.07 19.62
C GLU A 108 -15.18 18.65 18.55
N ILE A 109 -14.85 18.53 17.26
CA ILE A 109 -15.71 18.94 16.15
C ILE A 109 -17.05 18.20 16.19
N HIS A 110 -17.03 16.89 16.43
CA HIS A 110 -18.27 16.11 16.54
C HIS A 110 -19.12 16.55 17.74
N ALA A 111 -18.50 16.94 18.86
CA ALA A 111 -19.22 17.49 20.01
C ALA A 111 -19.80 18.88 19.71
N GLU A 112 -19.06 19.76 19.02
CA GLU A 112 -19.52 21.09 18.60
C GLU A 112 -20.63 21.05 17.54
N MET A 113 -20.59 20.08 16.62
CA MET A 113 -21.67 19.81 15.66
C MET A 113 -22.89 19.10 16.29
N GLY A 114 -22.95 19.04 17.62
CA GLY A 114 -24.09 18.55 18.39
C GLY A 114 -24.14 17.04 18.61
N GLY A 115 -23.06 16.32 18.31
CA GLY A 115 -22.87 14.93 18.69
C GLY A 115 -23.98 13.99 18.19
N LEU A 116 -24.30 12.99 19.02
CA LEU A 116 -25.39 12.04 18.76
C LEU A 116 -26.76 12.74 18.78
N GLU A 117 -26.92 13.75 19.63
CA GLU A 117 -28.18 14.43 19.89
C GLU A 117 -28.64 15.29 18.69
N SER A 118 -27.71 15.94 17.99
CA SER A 118 -28.02 16.66 16.74
C SER A 118 -28.26 15.72 15.56
N VAL A 119 -27.65 14.52 15.56
CA VAL A 119 -27.98 13.50 14.56
C VAL A 119 -29.36 12.90 14.82
N GLU A 120 -29.70 12.60 16.08
CA GLU A 120 -31.04 12.15 16.49
C GLU A 120 -32.11 13.21 16.21
N LYS A 121 -31.83 14.49 16.51
CA LYS A 121 -32.74 15.60 16.19
C LYS A 121 -32.96 15.75 14.69
N LEU A 122 -31.90 15.65 13.89
CA LEU A 122 -32.00 15.77 12.43
C LEU A 122 -32.73 14.57 11.81
N MET A 123 -32.56 13.36 12.35
CA MET A 123 -33.37 12.20 11.96
C MET A 123 -34.84 12.35 12.35
N GLY A 124 -35.13 12.89 13.54
CA GLY A 124 -36.50 13.21 13.98
C GLY A 124 -37.16 14.25 13.08
N GLU A 125 -36.48 15.38 12.82
CA GLU A 125 -36.96 16.44 11.92
C GLU A 125 -37.19 15.93 10.49
N THR A 126 -36.36 15.00 10.00
CA THR A 126 -36.54 14.39 8.67
C THR A 126 -37.74 13.44 8.64
N ALA A 127 -37.93 12.63 9.70
CA ALA A 127 -39.07 11.74 9.81
C ALA A 127 -40.39 12.52 9.91
N ASP A 128 -40.41 13.60 10.69
CA ASP A 128 -41.57 14.49 10.81
C ASP A 128 -41.85 15.23 9.50
N ALA A 129 -40.82 15.65 8.76
CA ALA A 129 -40.99 16.26 7.44
C ALA A 129 -41.55 15.29 6.40
N ILE A 130 -41.13 14.01 6.43
CA ILE A 130 -41.69 12.95 5.58
C ILE A 130 -43.15 12.69 5.94
N ALA A 131 -43.46 12.61 7.24
CA ALA A 131 -44.83 12.42 7.72
C ALA A 131 -45.73 13.60 7.32
N TYR A 132 -45.26 14.84 7.47
CA TYR A 132 -45.98 16.03 7.02
C TYR A 132 -46.15 16.06 5.51
N GLN A 133 -45.12 15.68 4.73
CA GLN A 133 -45.23 15.57 3.29
C GLN A 133 -46.28 14.50 2.90
N GLN A 134 -46.32 13.35 3.58
CA GLN A 134 -47.33 12.33 3.37
C GLN A 134 -48.73 12.84 3.74
N GLU A 135 -48.89 13.51 4.87
CA GLU A 135 -50.17 14.10 5.29
C GLU A 135 -50.64 15.17 4.28
N VAL A 136 -49.72 16.00 3.77
CA VAL A 136 -50.00 16.97 2.71
C VAL A 136 -50.33 16.27 1.39
N SER A 137 -49.63 15.19 1.04
CA SER A 137 -49.94 14.36 -0.12
C SER A 137 -51.28 13.65 0.00
N ASP A 138 -51.68 13.22 1.20
CA ASP A 138 -52.97 12.57 1.45
C ASP A 138 -54.10 13.61 1.45
N MET A 139 -53.86 14.81 1.99
CA MET A 139 -54.79 15.94 1.92
C MET A 139 -54.95 16.48 0.49
N LEU A 140 -53.88 16.54 -0.30
CA LEU A 140 -53.91 16.92 -1.72
C LEU A 140 -54.45 15.79 -2.61
N GLY A 141 -54.11 14.53 -2.30
CA GLY A 141 -54.58 13.32 -2.97
C GLY A 141 -56.06 13.05 -2.74
N GLY A 142 -56.64 13.62 -1.67
CA GLY A 142 -58.09 13.65 -1.44
C GLY A 142 -58.89 14.51 -2.43
N GLN A 143 -58.26 15.15 -3.43
CA GLN A 143 -58.93 15.93 -4.48
C GLN A 143 -58.79 15.37 -5.91
N ILE A 144 -58.22 14.17 -6.09
CA ILE A 144 -58.32 13.49 -7.39
C ILE A 144 -59.57 12.61 -7.31
N SER A 145 -60.61 12.96 -8.08
CA SER A 145 -61.79 12.11 -8.19
C SER A 145 -61.38 10.78 -8.82
N ASN A 146 -62.05 9.66 -8.51
CA ASN A 146 -61.80 8.40 -9.21
C ASN A 146 -61.91 8.54 -10.75
N GLN A 147 -62.65 9.54 -11.23
CA GLN A 147 -62.70 9.90 -12.66
C GLN A 147 -61.41 10.53 -13.18
N ASP A 148 -60.74 11.35 -12.37
CA ASP A 148 -59.47 11.98 -12.75
C ASP A 148 -58.32 10.96 -12.70
N GLU A 149 -58.37 9.97 -11.79
CA GLU A 149 -57.45 8.82 -11.80
C GLU A 149 -57.64 7.97 -13.06
N GLU A 150 -58.89 7.70 -13.46
CA GLU A 150 -59.21 6.92 -14.67
C GLU A 150 -58.77 7.66 -15.95
N GLU A 151 -58.94 8.99 -16.03
CA GLU A 151 -58.43 9.80 -17.14
C GLU A 151 -56.88 9.80 -17.22
N VAL A 152 -56.20 9.86 -16.08
CA VAL A 152 -54.72 9.82 -16.02
C VAL A 152 -54.19 8.42 -16.38
N GLU A 153 -54.87 7.35 -15.93
CA GLU A 153 -54.53 5.98 -16.32
C GLU A 153 -54.73 5.74 -17.82
N ASP A 154 -55.80 6.28 -18.40
CA ASP A 154 -56.06 6.23 -19.85
C ASP A 154 -55.01 7.02 -20.65
N GLU A 155 -54.61 8.23 -20.20
CA GLU A 155 -53.53 8.99 -20.83
C GLU A 155 -52.17 8.27 -20.73
N LEU A 156 -51.89 7.63 -19.60
CA LEU A 156 -50.69 6.81 -19.41
C LEU A 156 -50.68 5.60 -20.35
N ALA A 157 -51.83 4.92 -20.50
CA ALA A 157 -51.99 3.80 -21.42
C ALA A 157 -51.82 4.24 -22.88
N ALA A 158 -52.33 5.41 -23.24
CA ALA A 158 -52.15 6.00 -24.57
C ALA A 158 -50.68 6.32 -24.87
N LEU A 159 -49.95 6.94 -23.93
CA LEU A 159 -48.52 7.23 -24.06
C LEU A 159 -47.67 5.95 -24.16
N GLN A 160 -48.00 4.92 -23.37
CA GLN A 160 -47.35 3.61 -23.48
C GLN A 160 -47.61 2.95 -24.83
N ALA A 161 -48.84 3.04 -25.36
CA ALA A 161 -49.20 2.52 -26.66
C ALA A 161 -48.49 3.29 -27.79
N GLU A 162 -48.36 4.61 -27.70
CA GLU A 162 -47.57 5.42 -28.64
C GLU A 162 -46.08 5.03 -28.61
N LEU A 163 -45.48 4.90 -27.43
CA LEU A 163 -44.08 4.45 -27.29
C LEU A 163 -43.87 3.02 -27.85
N PHE A 164 -44.84 2.11 -27.64
CA PHE A 164 -44.78 0.76 -28.20
C PHE A 164 -44.97 0.75 -29.72
N ARG A 165 -45.77 1.66 -30.26
CA ARG A 165 -46.00 1.82 -31.70
C ARG A 165 -44.78 2.44 -32.39
N GLU A 166 -44.14 3.42 -31.75
CA GLU A 166 -42.88 4.01 -32.20
C GLU A 166 -41.72 2.99 -32.15
N ALA A 167 -41.74 2.07 -31.17
CA ALA A 167 -40.83 0.93 -31.12
C ALA A 167 -41.10 -0.14 -32.21
N GLN A 168 -42.33 -0.24 -32.75
CA GLN A 168 -42.68 -1.14 -33.86
C GLN A 168 -42.45 -0.52 -35.27
N GLU A 169 -42.38 0.81 -35.39
CA GLU A 169 -42.12 1.51 -36.67
C GLU A 169 -40.62 1.72 -36.97
N LEU A 170 -39.70 1.18 -36.17
CA LEU A 170 -38.29 1.14 -36.55
C LEU A 170 -38.06 0.10 -37.66
N PRO A 171 -37.51 0.48 -38.84
CA PRO A 171 -37.34 -0.44 -39.94
C PRO A 171 -36.38 -1.59 -39.58
N SER A 172 -36.79 -2.81 -39.89
CA SER A 172 -35.96 -4.02 -39.82
C SER A 172 -34.61 -3.78 -40.50
N VAL A 173 -33.53 -3.74 -39.70
CA VAL A 173 -32.16 -3.60 -40.19
C VAL A 173 -31.82 -4.80 -41.10
N PRO A 174 -31.28 -4.60 -42.32
CA PRO A 174 -30.99 -5.70 -43.24
C PRO A 174 -30.02 -6.72 -42.63
N ASN A 175 -30.42 -8.00 -42.69
CA ASN A 175 -29.62 -9.14 -42.23
C ASN A 175 -28.47 -9.39 -43.24
N ALA A 176 -27.43 -8.55 -43.20
CA ALA A 176 -26.24 -8.72 -44.01
C ALA A 176 -25.37 -9.84 -43.42
N GLN A 177 -25.39 -11.01 -44.07
CA GLN A 177 -24.46 -12.09 -43.79
C GLN A 177 -23.01 -11.59 -43.99
N VAL A 178 -22.27 -11.48 -42.89
CA VAL A 178 -20.82 -11.22 -42.92
C VAL A 178 -20.11 -12.32 -43.72
N PRO A 179 -19.26 -11.98 -44.71
CA PRO A 179 -18.65 -12.98 -45.58
C PRO A 179 -17.67 -13.86 -44.80
N GLN A 180 -17.88 -15.19 -44.86
CA GLN A 180 -17.04 -16.23 -44.22
C GLN A 180 -15.58 -16.28 -44.74
N SER A 181 -15.17 -15.40 -45.64
CA SER A 181 -13.86 -15.43 -46.31
C SER A 181 -12.68 -15.02 -45.41
N GLU A 182 -12.91 -14.23 -44.35
CA GLU A 182 -11.83 -13.81 -43.45
C GLU A 182 -11.51 -14.84 -42.35
N ARG A 183 -12.49 -15.66 -41.93
CA ARG A 183 -12.28 -16.67 -40.88
C ARG A 183 -11.41 -17.83 -41.38
N ARG A 184 -11.65 -18.31 -42.61
CA ARG A 184 -10.86 -19.39 -43.22
C ARG A 184 -9.39 -19.02 -43.49
N ARG A 185 -9.09 -17.75 -43.79
CA ARG A 185 -7.71 -17.27 -43.97
C ARG A 185 -6.92 -17.24 -42.66
N LYS A 186 -7.57 -16.94 -41.54
CA LYS A 186 -6.92 -16.88 -40.22
C LYS A 186 -6.68 -18.27 -39.63
N GLU A 187 -7.53 -19.25 -39.93
CA GLU A 187 -7.35 -20.65 -39.51
C GLU A 187 -6.24 -21.35 -40.31
N ALA A 188 -6.22 -21.21 -41.64
CA ALA A 188 -5.15 -21.79 -42.47
C ALA A 188 -3.74 -21.25 -42.13
N ALA A 189 -3.65 -19.98 -41.71
CA ALA A 189 -2.38 -19.37 -41.28
C ALA A 189 -1.91 -19.84 -39.89
N ARG A 190 -2.82 -20.35 -39.06
CA ARG A 190 -2.49 -20.95 -37.75
C ARG A 190 -1.99 -22.38 -37.90
N ASP A 191 -2.63 -23.18 -38.74
CA ASP A 191 -2.25 -24.58 -38.96
C ASP A 191 -0.89 -24.69 -39.68
N ALA A 192 -0.61 -23.81 -40.64
CA ALA A 192 0.70 -23.77 -41.33
C ALA A 192 1.86 -23.36 -40.40
N ARG A 193 1.59 -22.61 -39.32
CA ARG A 193 2.61 -22.26 -38.31
C ARG A 193 2.87 -23.39 -37.30
N GLN A 194 1.90 -24.26 -37.06
CA GLN A 194 2.07 -25.40 -36.15
C GLN A 194 2.73 -26.60 -36.84
N ALA A 195 2.53 -26.78 -38.15
CA ALA A 195 3.16 -27.87 -38.92
C ALA A 195 4.65 -27.65 -39.23
N LEU A 196 5.19 -26.44 -39.05
CA LEU A 196 6.61 -26.11 -39.31
C LEU A 196 7.45 -26.10 -38.02
N ALA A 197 6.83 -26.36 -36.87
CA ALA A 197 7.46 -26.40 -35.55
C ALA A 197 7.47 -27.82 -34.93
N ALA A 198 7.14 -28.85 -35.72
CA ALA A 198 7.26 -30.28 -35.41
C ALA A 198 8.15 -30.95 -36.46
#